data_AF-A0A135VTZ7-F1
#
_entry.id   AF-A0A135VTZ7-F1
#
_cell.length_a   1.000
_cell.length_b   1.000
_cell.length_c   1.000
_cell.angle_alpha   90.00
_cell.angle_beta   90.00
_cell.angle_gamma   90.00
#
_symmetry.space_group_name_H-M   'P 1'
#
loop_
_entity.id
_entity.type
_entity.pdbx_description
1 polymer ?
#
loop_
_entity_poly.entity_id
_entity_poly.type
_entity_poly.pdbx_seq_one_letter_code
_entity_poly.pdbx_strand_id
1 'polypeptide(L)' 'MKEFLSQRGFEFIEKDATRDKDALSELEGLGVSTIPVTVIDGQVVIGFSRSELDRLLST' A
#
# COMPACT_ATOMS: atom_id res chain seq x y z
N MET A 1 -8.84 0.07 4.84
CA MET A 1 -7.57 -0.63 4.52
C MET A 1 -7.03 -1.34 5.75
N LYS A 2 -6.70 -0.62 6.82
CA LYS A 2 -6.13 -1.17 8.07
C LYS A 2 -7.01 -2.25 8.70
N GLU A 3 -8.29 -1.95 8.90
CA GLU A 3 -9.25 -2.95 9.40
C GLU A 3 -9.43 -4.17 8.48
N PHE A 4 -9.28 -4.00 7.16
CA PHE A 4 -9.41 -5.09 6.19
C PHE A 4 -8.19 -6.04 6.25
N LEU A 5 -6.99 -5.47 6.35
CA LEU A 5 -5.75 -6.22 6.52
C LEU A 5 -5.71 -6.90 7.89
N SER A 6 -6.05 -6.18 8.97
CA SER A 6 -6.13 -6.75 10.32
C SER A 6 -7.19 -7.85 10.46
N GLN A 7 -8.38 -7.71 9.84
CA GLN A 7 -9.38 -8.78 9.85
C GLN A 7 -8.90 -10.06 9.16
N ARG A 8 -8.08 -9.90 8.12
CA ARG A 8 -7.52 -11.02 7.37
C ARG A 8 -6.22 -11.54 7.98
N GLY A 9 -5.70 -10.92 9.04
CA GLY A 9 -4.47 -11.32 9.72
C GLY A 9 -3.19 -10.98 8.97
N PHE A 10 -3.24 -10.06 7.99
CA PHE A 10 -2.06 -9.64 7.25
C PHE A 10 -1.25 -8.61 8.05
N GLU A 11 0.05 -8.84 8.15
CA GLU A 11 0.99 -7.83 8.64
C GLU A 11 1.14 -6.72 7.60
N PHE A 12 0.99 -5.48 8.04
CA PHE A 12 1.20 -4.30 7.20
C PHE A 12 1.96 -3.24 7.99
N ILE A 13 2.73 -2.43 7.27
CA ILE A 13 3.47 -1.30 7.84
C ILE A 13 2.82 -0.02 7.33
N GLU A 14 2.32 0.80 8.25
CA GLU A 14 1.80 2.13 7.91
C GLU A 14 2.99 3.10 7.83
N LYS A 15 3.28 3.58 6.61
CA LYS A 15 4.28 4.62 6.36
C LYS A 15 3.54 5.89 5.92
N ASP A 16 3.85 7.02 6.54
CA ASP A 16 3.17 8.26 6.23
C ASP A 16 4.02 9.10 5.29
N ALA A 17 3.71 9.10 3.99
CA ALA A 17 4.53 9.82 3.00
C ALA A 17 4.63 11.34 3.24
N THR A 18 3.77 11.93 4.08
CA THR A 18 3.88 13.35 4.45
C THR A 18 4.92 13.60 5.55
N ARG A 19 5.28 12.55 6.31
CA ARG A 19 6.21 12.61 7.44
C ARG A 19 7.51 11.85 7.17
N ASP A 20 7.41 10.72 6.48
CA ASP A 20 8.48 9.83 6.08
C ASP A 20 9.03 10.24 4.71
N LYS A 21 10.19 10.90 4.73
CA LYS A 21 10.92 11.26 3.50
C LYS A 21 11.29 10.03 2.65
N ASP A 22 11.51 8.89 3.30
CA ASP A 22 11.84 7.64 2.62
C ASP A 22 10.64 7.10 1.82
N ALA A 23 9.44 7.11 2.44
CA ALA A 23 8.20 6.76 1.76
C ALA A 23 7.85 7.75 0.64
N LEU A 24 8.13 9.04 0.84
CA LEU A 24 8.00 10.04 -0.21
C LEU A 24 8.94 9.74 -1.38
N SER A 25 10.21 9.44 -1.11
CA SER A 25 11.20 9.14 -2.15
C SER A 25 10.86 7.86 -2.92
N GLU A 26 10.31 6.84 -2.25
CA GLU A 26 9.76 5.64 -2.88
C GLU A 26 8.59 5.99 -3.81
N LEU A 27 7.64 6.82 -3.36
CA LEU A 27 6.52 7.28 -4.20
C LEU A 27 6.99 8.06 -5.42
N GLU A 28 7.97 8.94 -5.25
CA GLU A 28 8.59 9.68 -6.35
C GLU A 28 9.32 8.74 -7.33
N GLY A 29 10.06 7.75 -6.81
CA GLY A 29 10.70 6.72 -7.63
C GLY A 29 9.72 5.84 -8.40
N LEU A 30 8.54 5.60 -7.83
CA LEU A 30 7.42 4.88 -8.47
C LEU A 30 6.63 5.77 -9.45
N GLY A 31 6.89 7.09 -9.48
CA GLY A 31 6.15 8.04 -10.30
C GLY A 31 4.70 8.24 -9.85
N VAL A 32 4.39 7.95 -8.59
CA VAL A 32 3.03 8.02 -8.04
C VAL A 32 2.88 9.25 -7.17
N SER A 33 2.02 10.19 -7.58
CA SER A 33 1.70 11.38 -6.78
C SER A 33 0.33 11.31 -6.09
N THR A 34 -0.34 10.16 -6.14
CA THR A 34 -1.69 9.98 -5.60
C THR A 34 -1.65 9.05 -4.40
N ILE A 35 -2.22 9.49 -3.27
CA ILE A 35 -2.40 8.69 -2.06
C ILE A 35 -3.90 8.41 -1.83
N PRO A 36 -4.27 7.30 -1.15
CA PRO A 36 -3.42 6.28 -0.52
C PRO A 36 -2.74 5.34 -1.54
N VAL A 37 -1.53 4.84 -1.23
CA VAL A 37 -0.83 3.79 -2.00
C VAL A 37 -0.53 2.63 -1.07
N THR A 38 -0.67 1.41 -1.56
CA THR A 38 -0.35 0.19 -0.81
C THR A 38 0.59 -0.66 -1.63
N VAL A 39 1.70 -1.09 -1.03
CA VAL A 39 2.63 -2.02 -1.66
C VAL A 39 2.42 -3.40 -1.03
N ILE A 40 2.15 -4.41 -1.85
CA ILE A 40 1.92 -5.79 -1.41
C ILE A 40 2.86 -6.69 -2.20
N ASP A 41 3.79 -7.36 -1.53
CA ASP A 41 4.80 -8.24 -2.17
C ASP A 41 5.57 -7.54 -3.33
N GLY A 42 5.89 -6.25 -3.16
CA GLY A 42 6.53 -5.45 -4.21
C GLY A 42 5.61 -4.95 -5.32
N GLN A 43 4.32 -5.32 -5.32
CA GLN A 43 3.33 -4.76 -6.24
C GLN A 43 2.70 -3.49 -5.67
N VAL A 44 2.75 -2.43 -6.45
CA VAL A 44 2.24 -1.10 -6.07
C VAL A 44 0.79 -0.97 -6.49
N VAL A 45 -0.10 -0.89 -5.51
CA VAL A 45 -1.52 -0.62 -5.68
C VAL A 45 -1.79 0.84 -5.33
N ILE A 46 -2.20 1.61 -6.34
CA ILE A 46 -2.59 3.00 -6.15
C ILE A 46 -4.07 3.05 -5.75
N GLY A 47 -4.38 3.75 -4.67
CA GLY A 47 -5.71 3.89 -4.12
C GLY A 47 -6.17 2.71 -3.26
N PHE A 48 -7.45 2.39 -3.39
CA PHE A 48 -8.09 1.24 -2.72
C PHE A 48 -8.83 0.40 -3.76
N SER A 49 -8.17 -0.65 -4.24
CA SER A 49 -8.74 -1.58 -5.23
C SER A 49 -8.99 -2.93 -4.60
N ARG A 50 -10.25 -3.25 -4.29
CA ARG A 50 -10.63 -4.56 -3.72
C ARG A 50 -10.20 -5.73 -4.60
N SER A 51 -10.35 -5.63 -5.91
CA SER A 51 -9.97 -6.69 -6.84
C SER A 51 -8.46 -6.95 -6.86
N GLU A 52 -7.65 -5.89 -6.80
CA GLU A 52 -6.19 -6.00 -6.72
C GLU A 52 -5.77 -6.57 -5.36
N LEU A 53 -6.33 -6.06 -4.26
CA LEU A 53 -6.10 -6.57 -2.92
C LEU A 53 -6.44 -8.05 -2.83
N ASP A 54 -7.61 -8.46 -3.31
CA ASP A 54 -8.03 -9.86 -3.23
C ASP A 54 -7.16 -10.76 -4.10
N ARG A 55 -6.67 -10.27 -5.25
CA ARG A 55 -5.73 -10.99 -6.11
C ARG A 55 -4.35 -11.14 -5.47
N LEU A 56 -3.85 -10.08 -4.84
CA LEU A 56 -2.53 -10.04 -4.19
C LEU A 56 -2.52 -10.81 -2.86
N LEU A 57 -3.65 -10.84 -2.17
CA LEU A 57 -3.83 -11.49 -0.87
C LEU A 57 -4.50 -12.87 -0.97
N SER A 58 -4.78 -13.39 -2.18
CA SER A 58 -5.36 -14.74 -2.39
C SER A 58 -4.32 -15.88 -2.36
N THR A 59 -3.11 -15.63 -1.85
CA THR A 59 -2.09 -16.67 -1.64
C THR A 59 -2.23 -17.32 -0.26
#